data_AF-A0AAD7NRT7-F1
#
_entry.id   AF-A0AAD7NRT7-F1
#
_cell.length_a   1.000
_cell.length_b   1.000
_cell.length_c   1.000
_cell.angle_alpha   90.00
_cell.angle_beta   90.00
_cell.angle_gamma   90.00
#
_symmetry.space_group_name_H-M   'P 1'
#
loop_
_entity.id
_entity.type
_entity.pdbx_description
1 polymer ?
#
loop_
_entity_poly.entity_id
_entity_poly.type
_entity_poly.pdbx_seq_one_letter_code
_entity_poly.pdbx_strand_id
1 'polypeptide(L)'
;MLKLTTALHEKTVATVAGGAAKDDSTFTRGSALSMLGVNAHGSRIVLAEEGPAVGGAYGDEGVPGRVRAGFRAPDVPGLGGAATRLFELFGPLAHTVLLFGGDEDARFAVASAVSRWPRGAVHGVRVLPAGQSAEGLLGEVVQDREGHAYAAYAANGASEGEMTVVIIRPDGMVGAMGSAAEAVDRYCTLVFG
;
A
#
# COMPACT_ATOMS: atom_id res chain seq x y z
N MET A 1 -20.15 3.74 6.90
CA MET A 1 -20.03 4.85 7.86
C MET A 1 -21.33 5.25 8.54
N LEU A 2 -22.40 5.64 7.82
CA LEU A 2 -23.64 6.09 8.49
C LEU A 2 -24.20 5.08 9.51
N LYS A 3 -24.29 3.80 9.12
CA LYS A 3 -24.75 2.72 10.02
C LYS A 3 -23.87 2.57 11.27
N LEU A 4 -22.54 2.64 11.11
CA LEU A 4 -21.57 2.56 12.22
C LEU A 4 -21.71 3.74 13.18
N THR A 5 -21.85 4.96 12.65
CA THR A 5 -22.04 6.16 13.50
C THR A 5 -23.37 6.13 14.23
N THR A 6 -24.45 5.65 13.60
CA THR A 6 -25.76 5.46 14.25
C THR A 6 -25.68 4.45 15.39
N ALA A 7 -25.06 3.28 15.16
CA ALA A 7 -24.91 2.26 16.20
C ALA A 7 -24.08 2.76 17.40
N LEU A 8 -23.01 3.54 17.15
CA LEU A 8 -22.20 4.13 18.22
C LEU A 8 -22.96 5.22 19.00
N HIS A 9 -23.77 6.02 18.30
CA HIS A 9 -24.62 7.02 18.91
C HIS A 9 -25.66 6.37 19.83
N GLU A 10 -26.39 5.37 19.31
CA GLU A 10 -27.37 4.59 20.09
C GLU A 10 -26.73 3.95 21.32
N LYS A 11 -25.57 3.31 21.16
CA LYS A 11 -24.80 2.71 22.28
C LYS A 11 -24.44 3.77 23.33
N THR A 12 -23.99 4.94 22.89
CA THR A 12 -23.55 6.02 23.80
C THR A 12 -24.72 6.66 24.54
N VAL A 13 -25.83 6.94 23.84
CA VAL A 13 -27.05 7.52 24.43
C VAL A 13 -27.67 6.55 25.44
N ALA A 14 -27.71 5.25 25.13
CA ALA A 14 -28.24 4.24 26.05
C ALA A 14 -27.44 4.16 27.37
N THR A 15 -26.11 4.19 27.30
CA THR A 15 -25.25 4.17 28.49
C THR A 15 -25.41 5.45 29.33
N VAL A 16 -25.49 6.62 28.70
CA VAL A 16 -25.63 7.92 29.40
C VAL A 16 -27.02 8.07 30.03
N ALA A 17 -28.08 7.68 29.33
CA ALA A 17 -29.46 7.79 29.82
C ALA A 17 -29.81 6.75 30.89
N GLY A 18 -29.16 5.57 30.86
CA GLY A 18 -29.45 4.46 31.78
C GLY A 18 -28.82 4.56 33.18
N GLY A 19 -28.01 5.59 33.46
CA GLY A 19 -27.34 5.75 34.76
C GLY A 19 -26.39 4.60 35.13
N ALA A 20 -26.01 3.77 34.16
CA ALA A 20 -25.14 2.62 34.36
C ALA A 20 -23.77 3.07 34.86
N ALA A 21 -23.16 2.27 35.75
CA ALA A 21 -21.78 2.46 36.18
C ALA A 21 -20.88 2.65 34.95
N LYS A 22 -19.86 3.52 35.05
CA LYS A 22 -18.92 3.85 33.96
C LYS A 22 -18.30 2.57 33.36
N ASP A 23 -18.97 2.00 32.37
CA ASP A 23 -18.44 0.93 31.55
C ASP A 23 -17.63 1.59 30.43
N ASP A 24 -16.32 1.69 30.66
CA ASP A 24 -15.35 2.29 29.74
C ASP A 24 -15.37 1.61 28.36
N SER A 25 -15.87 0.36 28.25
CA SER A 25 -16.04 -0.34 26.98
C SER A 25 -17.07 0.33 26.04
N THR A 26 -17.93 1.20 26.58
CA THR A 26 -18.82 2.05 25.77
C THR A 26 -18.03 3.03 24.91
N PHE A 27 -16.86 3.50 25.39
CA PHE A 27 -16.01 4.45 24.69
C PHE A 27 -14.88 3.78 23.89
N THR A 28 -14.60 2.50 24.14
CA THR A 28 -13.71 1.72 23.28
C THR A 28 -14.30 1.62 21.87
N ARG A 29 -13.53 2.08 20.89
CA ARG A 29 -13.90 2.04 19.47
C ARG A 29 -13.11 0.95 18.76
N GLY A 30 -13.76 0.24 17.86
CA GLY A 30 -13.10 -0.73 17.00
C GLY A 30 -12.18 -0.06 15.98
N SER A 31 -11.24 -0.84 15.43
CA SER A 31 -10.31 -0.41 14.38
C SER A 31 -11.01 0.11 13.12
N ALA A 32 -12.27 -0.27 12.90
CA ALA A 32 -13.20 0.33 11.94
C ALA A 32 -13.14 1.86 11.87
N LEU A 33 -13.02 2.53 13.02
CA LEU A 33 -13.02 3.99 13.12
C LEU A 33 -11.65 4.64 12.92
N SER A 34 -10.58 3.84 12.76
CA SER A 34 -9.24 4.36 12.43
C SER A 34 -9.15 4.92 11.01
N MET A 35 -10.18 4.71 10.18
CA MET A 35 -10.21 5.06 8.76
C MET A 35 -9.12 4.38 7.92
N LEU A 36 -8.41 3.39 8.46
CA LEU A 36 -7.38 2.64 7.75
C LEU A 36 -7.97 1.67 6.71
N GLY A 37 -9.25 1.29 6.86
CA GLY A 37 -9.97 0.44 5.91
C GLY A 37 -10.54 1.17 4.69
N VAL A 38 -10.40 2.51 4.63
CA VAL A 38 -10.91 3.28 3.49
C VAL A 38 -10.18 2.87 2.22
N ASN A 39 -10.95 2.52 1.18
CA ASN A 39 -10.42 2.16 -0.13
C ASN A 39 -10.96 3.08 -1.24
N ALA A 40 -10.16 3.25 -2.27
CA ALA A 40 -10.48 3.96 -3.51
C ALA A 40 -10.80 2.99 -4.65
N HIS A 41 -11.23 1.77 -4.33
CA HIS A 41 -11.50 0.73 -5.33
C HIS A 41 -12.62 1.18 -6.29
N GLY A 42 -12.44 0.92 -7.58
CA GLY A 42 -13.37 1.38 -8.62
C GLY A 42 -13.16 2.84 -9.08
N SER A 43 -12.19 3.55 -8.50
CA SER A 43 -11.73 4.82 -9.06
C SER A 43 -11.02 4.61 -10.39
N ARG A 44 -11.18 5.56 -11.32
CA ARG A 44 -10.53 5.53 -12.64
C ARG A 44 -9.00 5.55 -12.58
N ILE A 45 -8.42 5.95 -11.45
CA ILE A 45 -6.96 6.06 -11.26
C ILE A 45 -6.40 4.91 -10.41
N VAL A 46 -7.17 3.83 -10.21
CA VAL A 46 -6.75 2.61 -9.55
C VAL A 46 -6.79 1.48 -10.57
N LEU A 47 -5.63 0.86 -10.82
CA LEU A 47 -5.51 -0.32 -11.66
C LEU A 47 -5.58 -1.56 -10.77
N ALA A 48 -6.80 -2.02 -10.50
CA ALA A 48 -7.05 -3.28 -9.82
C ALA A 48 -7.32 -4.39 -10.84
N GLU A 49 -6.56 -5.49 -10.77
CA GLU A 49 -6.87 -6.70 -11.55
C GLU A 49 -8.06 -7.46 -10.95
N GLU A 50 -8.32 -7.24 -9.66
CA GLU A 50 -9.46 -7.78 -8.94
C GLU A 50 -10.67 -6.85 -9.12
N GLY A 51 -11.85 -7.46 -9.34
CA GLY A 51 -13.13 -6.74 -9.43
C GLY A 51 -13.44 -5.87 -8.21
N PRO A 52 -14.51 -5.06 -8.25
CA PRO A 52 -14.83 -4.10 -7.19
C PRO A 52 -14.77 -4.71 -5.78
N ALA A 53 -14.11 -4.04 -4.84
CA ALA A 53 -14.04 -4.48 -3.45
C ALA A 53 -15.44 -4.80 -2.92
N VAL A 54 -15.65 -6.05 -2.52
CA VAL A 54 -16.86 -6.50 -1.84
C VAL A 54 -16.87 -5.84 -0.46
N GLY A 55 -17.92 -5.06 -0.12
CA GLY A 55 -18.05 -4.41 1.19
C GLY A 55 -18.13 -2.87 1.21
N GLY A 56 -18.05 -2.21 0.05
CA GLY A 56 -18.16 -0.74 -0.03
C GLY A 56 -16.92 0.01 0.44
N ALA A 57 -17.07 1.28 0.85
CA ALA A 57 -15.95 2.21 1.06
C ALA A 57 -14.93 1.81 2.14
N TYR A 58 -15.25 0.85 3.01
CA TYR A 58 -14.37 0.36 4.09
C TYR A 58 -13.89 -1.08 3.87
N GLY A 59 -14.21 -1.69 2.72
CA GLY A 59 -13.96 -3.11 2.43
C GLY A 59 -14.67 -4.03 3.43
N ASP A 60 -14.56 -5.34 3.23
CA ASP A 60 -14.77 -6.27 4.35
C ASP A 60 -13.68 -6.00 5.39
N GLU A 61 -14.08 -5.50 6.55
CA GLU A 61 -13.22 -5.42 7.72
C GLU A 61 -12.65 -6.81 8.00
N GLY A 62 -11.35 -7.00 7.74
CA GLY A 62 -10.64 -8.14 8.34
C GLY A 62 -10.22 -9.28 7.41
N VAL A 63 -9.74 -8.99 6.20
CA VAL A 63 -8.60 -9.80 5.70
C VAL A 63 -7.31 -9.07 6.01
N PRO A 64 -6.77 -9.19 7.24
CA PRO A 64 -5.45 -8.67 7.53
C PRO A 64 -4.42 -9.32 6.60
N GLY A 65 -3.51 -8.51 6.10
CA GLY A 65 -2.21 -9.00 5.62
C GLY A 65 -1.99 -9.06 4.11
N ARG A 66 -2.87 -8.51 3.26
CA ARG A 66 -2.55 -8.40 1.82
C ARG A 66 -2.78 -7.00 1.29
N VAL A 67 -1.69 -6.38 0.86
CA VAL A 67 -1.71 -5.14 0.08
C VAL A 67 -2.49 -5.40 -1.21
N ARG A 68 -3.38 -4.48 -1.57
CA ARG A 68 -4.21 -4.53 -2.78
C ARG A 68 -4.30 -3.15 -3.39
N ALA A 69 -4.42 -3.09 -4.71
CA ALA A 69 -4.71 -1.85 -5.41
C ALA A 69 -6.01 -1.24 -4.90
N GLY A 70 -6.01 0.07 -4.67
CA GLY A 70 -7.13 0.82 -4.11
C GLY A 70 -7.13 0.91 -2.59
N PHE A 71 -6.30 0.16 -1.87
CA PHE A 71 -6.17 0.27 -0.41
C PHE A 71 -5.01 1.19 -0.01
N ARG A 72 -4.99 1.61 1.25
CA ARG A 72 -3.86 2.36 1.80
C ARG A 72 -2.62 1.46 1.86
N ALA A 73 -1.46 2.00 1.46
CA ALA A 73 -0.19 1.31 1.64
C ALA A 73 0.10 1.20 3.15
N PRO A 74 0.33 -0.01 3.70
CA PRO A 74 0.73 -0.17 5.10
C PRO A 74 2.14 0.38 5.33
N ASP A 75 2.34 1.08 6.44
CA ASP A 75 3.70 1.41 6.90
C ASP A 75 4.37 0.14 7.40
N VAL A 76 5.66 -0.02 7.09
CA VAL A 76 6.46 -1.16 7.55
C VAL A 76 7.78 -0.63 8.10
N PRO A 77 8.13 -0.93 9.36
CA PRO A 77 9.42 -0.59 9.95
C PRO A 77 10.48 -1.62 9.53
N GLY A 78 11.71 -1.43 10.01
CA GLY A 78 12.78 -2.42 9.85
C GLY A 78 13.51 -2.32 8.51
N LEU A 79 13.44 -1.16 7.85
CA LEU A 79 14.26 -0.90 6.67
C LEU A 79 15.70 -0.54 7.06
N GLY A 80 16.62 -0.90 6.17
CA GLY A 80 18.03 -0.60 6.24
C GLY A 80 18.44 0.39 5.16
N GLY A 81 19.29 1.35 5.53
CA GLY A 81 19.79 2.40 4.65
C GLY A 81 19.49 3.77 5.21
N ALA A 82 19.11 4.71 4.34
CA ALA A 82 18.71 6.06 4.72
C ALA A 82 17.30 6.12 5.33
N ALA A 83 16.40 5.24 4.88
CA ALA A 83 15.05 5.09 5.42
C ALA A 83 15.00 3.96 6.47
N THR A 84 14.27 4.22 7.56
CA THR A 84 14.03 3.24 8.64
C THR A 84 12.67 2.56 8.53
N ARG A 85 11.77 3.17 7.74
CA ARG A 85 10.42 2.68 7.45
C ARG A 85 9.99 3.09 6.04
N LEU A 86 9.04 2.37 5.47
CA LEU A 86 8.61 2.55 4.08
C LEU A 86 7.98 3.91 3.82
N PHE A 87 7.27 4.49 4.79
CA PHE A 87 6.65 5.81 4.61
C PHE A 87 7.64 6.95 4.40
N GLU A 88 8.91 6.77 4.79
CA GLU A 88 9.96 7.75 4.53
C GLU A 88 10.37 7.81 3.05
N LEU A 89 9.99 6.78 2.28
CA LEU A 89 10.25 6.67 0.84
C LEU A 89 9.14 7.31 -0.01
N PHE A 90 8.04 7.73 0.63
CA PHE A 90 6.89 8.31 -0.06
C PHE A 90 6.94 9.83 0.01
N GLY A 91 6.80 10.47 -1.15
CA GLY A 91 6.79 11.93 -1.27
C GLY A 91 5.41 12.44 -1.72
N PRO A 92 5.04 13.68 -1.37
CA PRO A 92 3.76 14.26 -1.77
C PRO A 92 3.69 14.68 -3.24
N LEU A 93 4.78 14.54 -3.99
CA LEU A 93 4.91 15.03 -5.38
C LEU A 93 5.04 13.91 -6.41
N ALA A 94 5.40 12.69 -5.99
CA ALA A 94 5.77 11.60 -6.89
C ALA A 94 5.02 10.32 -6.54
N HIS A 95 4.71 9.54 -7.57
CA HIS A 95 4.29 8.15 -7.40
C HIS A 95 5.53 7.30 -7.13
N THR A 96 5.48 6.48 -6.09
CA THR A 96 6.59 5.60 -5.72
C THR A 96 6.34 4.20 -6.26
N VAL A 97 7.25 3.69 -7.10
CA VAL A 97 7.25 2.32 -7.63
C VAL A 97 8.17 1.47 -6.76
N LEU A 98 7.59 0.62 -5.94
CA LEU A 98 8.32 -0.40 -5.18
C LEU A 98 8.53 -1.64 -6.03
N LEU A 99 9.77 -2.10 -6.10
CA LEU A 99 10.16 -3.29 -6.84
C LEU A 99 10.74 -4.34 -5.88
N PHE A 100 10.13 -5.52 -5.88
CA PHE A 100 10.56 -6.71 -5.14
C PHE A 100 10.91 -7.84 -6.12
N GLY A 101 12.05 -8.51 -5.91
CA GLY A 101 12.44 -9.70 -6.68
C GLY A 101 12.80 -9.45 -8.16
N GLY A 102 12.45 -10.39 -9.03
CA GLY A 102 12.74 -10.38 -10.47
C GLY A 102 14.18 -10.75 -10.83
N ASP A 103 14.43 -11.15 -12.08
CA ASP A 103 15.77 -11.29 -12.66
C ASP A 103 16.30 -9.94 -13.19
N GLU A 104 17.54 -9.89 -13.66
CA GLU A 104 18.16 -8.64 -14.14
C GLU A 104 17.40 -8.02 -15.33
N ASP A 105 16.91 -8.83 -16.27
CA ASP A 105 16.18 -8.35 -17.45
C ASP A 105 14.83 -7.73 -17.06
N ALA A 106 14.08 -8.39 -16.16
CA ALA A 106 12.81 -7.90 -15.64
C ALA A 106 12.99 -6.60 -14.84
N ARG A 107 14.03 -6.53 -14.00
CA ARG A 107 14.36 -5.32 -13.24
C ARG A 107 14.72 -4.17 -14.20
N PHE A 108 15.48 -4.45 -15.27
CA PHE A 108 15.85 -3.45 -16.27
C PHE A 108 14.63 -2.94 -17.03
N ALA A 109 13.68 -3.82 -17.38
CA ALA A 109 12.43 -3.43 -18.00
C ALA A 109 11.61 -2.48 -17.11
N VAL A 110 11.52 -2.74 -15.81
CA VAL A 110 10.85 -1.85 -14.84
C VAL A 110 11.57 -0.50 -14.75
N ALA A 111 12.90 -0.50 -14.65
CA ALA A 111 13.68 0.74 -14.63
C ALA A 111 13.50 1.57 -15.91
N SER A 112 13.49 0.92 -17.07
CA SER A 112 13.17 1.54 -18.35
C SER A 112 11.76 2.14 -18.34
N ALA A 113 10.77 1.42 -17.81
CA ALA A 113 9.39 1.92 -17.70
C ALA A 113 9.27 3.17 -16.81
N VAL A 114 9.92 3.18 -15.65
CA VAL A 114 9.98 4.35 -14.77
C VAL A 114 10.65 5.53 -15.48
N SER A 115 11.72 5.29 -16.24
CA SER A 115 12.50 6.34 -16.92
C SER A 115 11.75 7.06 -18.04
N ARG A 116 10.66 6.47 -18.57
CA ARG A 116 9.81 7.10 -19.60
C ARG A 116 9.02 8.30 -19.08
N TRP A 117 8.82 8.39 -17.77
CA TRP A 117 8.00 9.42 -17.16
C TRP A 117 8.85 10.57 -16.60
N PRO A 118 8.31 11.80 -16.52
CA PRO A 118 9.07 12.96 -16.07
C PRO A 118 9.71 12.74 -14.69
N ARG A 119 10.96 13.18 -14.56
CA ARG A 119 11.67 13.19 -13.28
C ARG A 119 10.85 13.98 -12.25
N GLY A 120 10.55 13.35 -11.12
CA GLY A 120 9.75 13.93 -10.04
C GLY A 120 8.26 13.55 -10.07
N ALA A 121 7.74 12.97 -11.17
CA ALA A 121 6.37 12.47 -11.23
C ALA A 121 6.27 10.99 -10.80
N VAL A 122 7.29 10.20 -11.16
CA VAL A 122 7.42 8.78 -10.82
C VAL A 122 8.84 8.54 -10.32
N HIS A 123 8.97 7.85 -9.19
CA HIS A 123 10.25 7.49 -8.58
C HIS A 123 10.26 5.99 -8.28
N GLY A 124 11.36 5.32 -8.62
CA GLY A 124 11.53 3.88 -8.39
C GLY A 124 12.39 3.59 -7.17
N VAL A 125 11.95 2.63 -6.36
CA VAL A 125 12.65 2.10 -5.19
C VAL A 125 12.77 0.60 -5.34
N ARG A 126 14.00 0.09 -5.27
CA ARG A 126 14.26 -1.35 -5.20
C ARG A 126 14.33 -1.78 -3.74
N VAL A 127 13.50 -2.75 -3.36
CA VAL A 127 13.50 -3.34 -2.01
C VAL A 127 14.22 -4.69 -2.06
N LEU A 128 15.29 -4.82 -1.30
CA LEU A 128 16.12 -6.02 -1.21
C LEU A 128 15.77 -6.84 0.04
N PRO A 129 15.85 -8.18 0.00
CA PRO A 129 15.76 -9.01 1.20
C PRO A 129 16.90 -8.73 2.18
N ALA A 130 16.68 -9.08 3.45
CA ALA A 130 17.71 -9.03 4.49
C ALA A 130 19.00 -9.75 4.05
N GLY A 131 20.15 -9.11 4.24
CA GLY A 131 21.47 -9.66 3.92
C GLY A 131 21.88 -9.53 2.45
N GLN A 132 21.00 -9.06 1.55
CA GLN A 132 21.36 -8.78 0.16
C GLN A 132 21.85 -7.35 -0.04
N SER A 133 22.78 -7.16 -0.97
CA SER A 133 23.26 -5.86 -1.43
C SER A 133 23.33 -5.88 -2.95
N ALA A 134 22.85 -4.82 -3.59
CA ALA A 134 22.88 -4.67 -5.04
C ALA A 134 23.03 -3.19 -5.41
N GLU A 135 23.55 -2.94 -6.60
CA GLU A 135 23.63 -1.58 -7.12
C GLU A 135 22.27 -1.03 -7.58
N GLY A 136 22.18 0.30 -7.61
CA GLY A 136 20.98 1.05 -7.94
C GLY A 136 20.63 0.97 -9.41
N LEU A 137 19.68 0.11 -9.74
CA LEU A 137 19.00 0.10 -11.04
C LEU A 137 17.85 1.11 -11.10
N LEU A 138 17.28 1.42 -9.93
CA LEU A 138 16.24 2.42 -9.71
C LEU A 138 16.81 3.59 -8.92
N GLY A 139 15.99 4.63 -8.71
CA GLY A 139 16.42 5.87 -8.04
C GLY A 139 16.93 5.65 -6.62
N GLU A 140 16.36 4.70 -5.88
CA GLU A 140 16.79 4.35 -4.52
C GLU A 140 16.79 2.82 -4.32
N VAL A 141 17.67 2.33 -3.45
CA VAL A 141 17.74 0.93 -3.03
C VAL A 141 17.68 0.87 -1.50
N VAL A 142 16.76 0.06 -0.99
CA VAL A 142 16.58 -0.17 0.46
C VAL A 142 16.62 -1.66 0.77
N GLN A 143 17.00 -1.99 2.00
CA GLN A 143 17.02 -3.37 2.48
C GLN A 143 15.90 -3.59 3.48
N ASP A 144 15.08 -4.60 3.28
CA ASP A 144 14.08 -5.06 4.25
C ASP A 144 14.74 -5.98 5.28
N ARG A 145 15.30 -5.40 6.35
CA ARG A 145 16.11 -6.14 7.34
C ARG A 145 15.28 -7.07 8.21
N GLU A 146 14.04 -6.66 8.51
CA GLU A 146 13.13 -7.41 9.39
C GLU A 146 12.11 -8.23 8.59
N GLY A 147 12.10 -8.14 7.26
CA GLY A 147 11.22 -8.93 6.39
C GLY A 147 9.77 -8.43 6.33
N HIS A 148 9.47 -7.30 6.95
CA HIS A 148 8.12 -6.76 7.06
C HIS A 148 7.60 -6.23 5.72
N ALA A 149 8.46 -5.64 4.89
CA ALA A 149 8.07 -5.14 3.59
C ALA A 149 7.72 -6.29 2.64
N TYR A 150 8.56 -7.32 2.57
CA TYR A 150 8.29 -8.53 1.79
C TYR A 150 7.04 -9.25 2.26
N ALA A 151 6.84 -9.38 3.58
CA ALA A 151 5.65 -10.02 4.14
C ALA A 151 4.36 -9.28 3.78
N ALA A 152 4.36 -7.94 3.75
CA ALA A 152 3.17 -7.15 3.45
C ALA A 152 2.91 -7.02 1.94
N TYR A 153 3.95 -6.69 1.17
CA TYR A 153 3.82 -6.28 -0.23
C TYR A 153 4.10 -7.40 -1.24
N ALA A 154 4.89 -8.41 -0.86
CA ALA A 154 5.32 -9.50 -1.74
C ALA A 154 4.91 -10.89 -1.18
N ALA A 155 3.78 -10.95 -0.47
CA ALA A 155 3.29 -12.15 0.22
C ALA A 155 3.04 -13.37 -0.70
N ASN A 156 3.01 -13.18 -2.02
CA ASN A 156 2.82 -14.23 -3.02
C ASN A 156 4.12 -14.82 -3.57
N GLY A 157 5.28 -14.40 -3.08
CA GLY A 157 6.57 -14.81 -3.60
C GLY A 157 7.15 -13.75 -4.52
N ALA A 158 8.16 -13.03 -4.04
CA ALA A 158 9.10 -12.30 -4.88
C ALA A 158 10.47 -12.91 -4.63
N SER A 159 10.75 -14.01 -5.33
CA SER A 159 12.04 -14.73 -5.32
C SER A 159 12.86 -14.40 -6.56
N GLU A 160 14.06 -14.99 -6.73
CA GLU A 160 14.76 -14.93 -8.01
C GLU A 160 13.92 -15.64 -9.08
N GLY A 161 13.24 -14.87 -9.94
CA GLY A 161 12.33 -15.34 -10.98
C GLY A 161 10.88 -14.87 -10.82
N GLU A 162 10.48 -14.44 -9.62
CA GLU A 162 9.16 -13.84 -9.37
C GLU A 162 9.32 -12.37 -8.98
N MET A 163 8.60 -11.50 -9.68
CA MET A 163 8.68 -10.05 -9.47
C MET A 163 7.35 -9.54 -8.94
N THR A 164 7.41 -8.59 -8.02
CA THR A 164 6.25 -7.81 -7.59
C THR A 164 6.56 -6.32 -7.74
N VAL A 165 5.70 -5.64 -8.49
CA VAL A 165 5.69 -4.19 -8.69
C VAL A 165 4.49 -3.62 -7.97
N VAL A 166 4.73 -2.66 -7.07
CA VAL A 166 3.67 -1.94 -6.35
C VAL A 166 3.82 -0.46 -6.60
N ILE A 167 2.74 0.20 -7.01
CA ILE A 167 2.77 1.63 -7.29
C ILE A 167 1.95 2.35 -6.24
N ILE A 168 2.58 3.28 -5.54
CA ILE A 168 2.02 4.02 -4.43
C ILE A 168 1.87 5.47 -4.86
N ARG A 169 0.68 5.99 -4.65
CA ARG A 169 0.30 7.37 -4.98
C ARG A 169 0.90 8.35 -3.97
N PRO A 170 1.00 9.64 -4.34
CA PRO A 170 1.42 10.70 -3.42
C PRO A 170 0.57 10.83 -2.14
N ASP A 171 -0.66 10.31 -2.16
CA ASP A 171 -1.57 10.30 -1.00
C ASP A 171 -1.47 9.01 -0.14
N GLY A 172 -0.51 8.15 -0.43
CA GLY A 172 -0.26 6.90 0.29
C GLY A 172 -1.23 5.77 -0.03
N MET A 173 -2.01 5.88 -1.10
CA MET A 173 -2.87 4.80 -1.60
C MET A 173 -2.12 3.96 -2.63
N VAL A 174 -2.35 2.66 -2.63
CA VAL A 174 -1.85 1.76 -3.67
C VAL A 174 -2.63 2.03 -4.94
N GLY A 175 -1.97 2.54 -5.97
CA GLY A 175 -2.55 2.81 -7.27
C GLY A 175 -2.65 1.57 -8.15
N ALA A 176 -1.62 0.72 -8.11
CA ALA A 176 -1.55 -0.51 -8.90
C ALA A 176 -0.65 -1.55 -8.24
N MET A 177 -0.87 -2.80 -8.59
CA MET A 177 0.04 -3.92 -8.31
C MET A 177 0.14 -4.80 -9.55
N GLY A 178 1.30 -5.39 -9.79
CA GLY A 178 1.50 -6.32 -10.89
C GLY A 178 2.81 -7.09 -10.76
N SER A 179 3.05 -8.00 -11.69
CA SER A 179 4.24 -8.87 -11.70
C SER A 179 5.24 -8.52 -12.81
N ALA A 180 5.00 -7.45 -13.56
CA ALA A 180 5.74 -7.13 -14.76
C ALA A 180 5.84 -5.60 -15.00
N ALA A 181 6.75 -5.17 -15.87
CA ALA A 181 7.00 -3.76 -16.16
C ALA A 181 5.79 -3.03 -16.77
N GLU A 182 4.93 -3.78 -17.47
CA GLU A 182 3.69 -3.30 -18.08
C GLU A 182 2.74 -2.68 -17.05
N ALA A 183 2.81 -3.11 -15.78
CA ALA A 183 2.03 -2.51 -14.69
C ALA A 183 2.34 -1.02 -14.52
N VAL A 184 3.62 -0.63 -14.69
CA VAL A 184 4.06 0.77 -14.59
C VAL A 184 3.48 1.60 -15.72
N ASP A 185 3.59 1.14 -16.97
CA ASP A 185 3.07 1.89 -18.12
C ASP A 185 1.56 1.99 -18.11
N ARG A 186 0.86 0.89 -17.82
CA ARG A 186 -0.61 0.87 -17.76
C ARG A 186 -1.10 1.86 -16.71
N TYR A 187 -0.50 1.84 -15.53
CA TYR A 187 -0.86 2.76 -14.45
C TYR A 187 -0.53 4.21 -14.78
N CYS A 188 0.68 4.48 -15.27
CA CYS A 188 1.09 5.86 -15.55
C CYS A 188 0.32 6.44 -16.74
N THR A 189 -0.02 5.63 -17.74
CA THR A 189 -0.94 6.04 -18.82
C THR A 189 -2.29 6.42 -18.24
N LEU A 190 -2.85 5.61 -17.33
CA LEU A 190 -4.12 5.88 -16.68
C LEU A 190 -4.15 7.21 -15.89
N VAL A 191 -3.02 7.62 -15.32
CA VAL A 191 -2.90 8.80 -14.46
C VAL A 191 -2.49 10.06 -15.21
N PHE A 192 -1.59 9.94 -16.19
CA PHE A 192 -0.95 11.07 -16.87
C PHE A 192 -1.36 11.24 -18.34
N GLY A 193 -2.11 10.30 -18.92
CA GLY A 193 -2.42 10.22 -20.36
C GLY A 193 -3.92 10.13 -20.67
#